data_AF-A0A8S0WEP7-F1
#
_entry.id   AF-A0A8S0WEP7-F1
#
_cell.length_a   1.000
_cell.length_b   1.000
_cell.length_c   1.000
_cell.angle_alpha   90.00
_cell.angle_beta   90.00
_cell.angle_gamma   90.00
#
_symmetry.space_group_name_H-M   'P 1'
#
loop_
_entity.id
_entity.type
_entity.pdbx_description
1 polymer ?
#
loop_
_entity_poly.entity_id
_entity_poly.type
_entity_poly.pdbx_seq_one_letter_code
_entity_poly.pdbx_strand_id
1 'polypeptide(L)'
;MAVFSRLLPTIASAYVGQAIFAAIFVPQQNETFYDFCGAVGWATTTVLSLYYPSLKAKFWDGLPGSLPAPTSFAPRQVLLSAAIGLWTLRLGSFLTMRAIKAGGDSRFDEIKKQPARFTFFWIAQATWITLVGLPVFLANAIPKQAHPPLGPRDYLSLALYASSFLIEVIADNQKMAWRRAKAKKLHDEQFISSGLWAVSRHPNYMGEVGIWAGIWALSAGSLQTAAYPRGTVALAALSPLFTWYLLRCVSGVPPLERAGNKKFGSNPKWQQYKNSVPIFWPWGSTK
;
A
#
# COMPACT_ATOMS: atom_id res chain seq x y z
N MET A 1 5.25 4.14 -27.18
CA MET A 1 3.79 4.43 -27.03
C MET A 1 2.98 3.15 -26.80
N ALA A 2 3.19 2.05 -27.54
CA ALA A 2 2.40 0.81 -27.43
C ALA A 2 2.51 0.02 -26.10
N VAL A 3 3.52 0.26 -25.26
CA VAL A 3 3.65 -0.46 -23.97
C VAL A 3 2.71 0.10 -22.89
N PHE A 4 2.48 1.41 -22.87
CA PHE A 4 1.62 2.04 -21.87
C PHE A 4 0.14 1.73 -22.11
N SER A 5 -0.29 1.50 -23.35
CA SER A 5 -1.66 1.07 -23.64
C SER A 5 -1.98 -0.31 -23.04
N ARG A 6 -0.97 -1.14 -22.76
CA ARG A 6 -1.15 -2.43 -22.05
C ARG A 6 -1.51 -2.26 -20.58
N LEU A 7 -1.32 -1.07 -20.01
CA LEU A 7 -1.78 -0.76 -18.65
C LEU A 7 -3.29 -0.50 -18.59
N LEU A 8 -3.91 -0.08 -19.69
CA LEU A 8 -5.31 0.36 -19.70
C LEU A 8 -6.27 -0.68 -19.09
N PRO A 9 -6.18 -1.98 -19.42
CA PRO A 9 -7.05 -3.00 -18.83
C PRO A 9 -6.80 -3.19 -17.33
N THR A 10 -5.54 -3.08 -16.91
CA THR A 10 -5.14 -3.16 -15.50
C THR A 10 -5.73 -1.99 -14.72
N ILE A 11 -5.53 -0.76 -15.20
CA ILE A 11 -6.06 0.45 -14.58
C ILE A 11 -7.60 0.40 -14.56
N ALA A 12 -8.23 0.06 -15.70
CA ALA A 12 -9.67 -0.06 -15.80
C ALA A 12 -10.22 -1.08 -14.78
N SER A 13 -9.52 -2.20 -14.54
CA SER A 13 -9.96 -3.19 -13.55
C SER A 13 -10.03 -2.62 -12.13
N ALA A 14 -9.09 -1.75 -11.74
CA ALA A 14 -9.12 -1.09 -10.43
C ALA A 14 -10.33 -0.15 -10.29
N TYR A 15 -10.58 0.68 -11.31
CA TYR A 15 -11.70 1.63 -11.29
C TYR A 15 -13.06 0.93 -11.38
N VAL A 16 -13.20 -0.05 -12.27
CA VAL A 16 -14.45 -0.84 -12.41
C VAL A 16 -14.73 -1.61 -11.12
N GLY A 17 -13.72 -2.27 -10.54
CA GLY A 17 -13.88 -2.99 -9.28
C GLY A 17 -14.35 -2.10 -8.14
N GLN A 18 -13.72 -0.94 -7.95
CA GLN A 18 -14.13 -0.01 -6.89
C GLN A 18 -15.47 0.68 -7.19
N ALA A 19 -15.80 0.92 -8.46
CA ALA A 19 -17.13 1.44 -8.83
C ALA A 19 -18.24 0.43 -8.52
N ILE A 20 -18.01 -0.87 -8.75
CA ILE A 20 -18.95 -1.95 -8.37
C ILE A 20 -19.13 -1.96 -6.84
N PHE A 21 -18.04 -1.91 -6.08
CA PHE A 21 -18.15 -1.85 -4.61
C PHE A 21 -18.87 -0.59 -4.14
N ALA A 22 -18.59 0.57 -4.73
CA ALA A 22 -19.30 1.81 -4.43
C ALA A 22 -20.82 1.66 -4.69
N ALA A 23 -21.21 1.09 -5.84
CA ALA A 23 -22.62 0.90 -6.19
C ALA A 23 -23.35 -0.02 -5.19
N ILE A 24 -22.65 -0.97 -4.57
CA ILE A 24 -23.21 -1.86 -3.54
C ILE A 24 -23.28 -1.14 -2.19
N PHE A 25 -22.19 -0.53 -1.73
CA PHE A 25 -22.04 -0.09 -0.34
C PHE A 25 -22.44 1.36 -0.08
N VAL A 26 -22.40 2.24 -1.08
CA VAL A 26 -22.82 3.65 -0.93
C VAL A 26 -24.32 3.77 -0.62
N PRO A 27 -25.24 3.08 -1.32
CA PRO A 27 -26.67 3.13 -0.98
C PRO A 27 -26.97 2.59 0.43
N GLN A 28 -26.15 1.64 0.89
CA GLN A 28 -26.27 1.03 2.21
C GLN A 28 -25.62 1.86 3.33
N GLN A 29 -24.88 2.92 2.98
CA GLN A 29 -24.06 3.70 3.92
C GLN A 29 -23.15 2.80 4.78
N ASN A 30 -22.55 1.78 4.16
CA ASN A 30 -21.78 0.76 4.87
C ASN A 30 -20.30 0.79 4.47
N GLU A 31 -19.45 1.23 5.39
CA GLU A 31 -18.01 1.34 5.24
C GLU A 31 -17.23 0.13 5.78
N THR A 32 -17.89 -0.81 6.46
CA THR A 32 -17.23 -1.89 7.22
C THR A 32 -16.28 -2.72 6.36
N PHE A 33 -16.62 -2.88 5.08
CA PHE A 33 -15.87 -3.67 4.11
C PHE A 33 -14.96 -2.83 3.20
N TYR A 34 -14.85 -1.51 3.42
CA TYR A 34 -14.05 -0.61 2.57
C TYR A 34 -12.60 -1.06 2.44
N ASP A 35 -11.94 -1.39 3.56
CA ASP A 35 -10.55 -1.87 3.56
C ASP A 35 -10.42 -3.27 2.91
N PHE A 36 -11.43 -4.13 3.07
CA PHE A 36 -11.47 -5.46 2.45
C PHE A 36 -11.57 -5.36 0.93
N CYS A 37 -12.51 -4.56 0.43
CA CYS A 37 -12.68 -4.28 -0.99
C CYS A 37 -11.44 -3.62 -1.60
N GLY A 38 -10.72 -2.81 -0.83
CA GLY A 38 -9.38 -2.34 -1.18
C GLY A 38 -8.38 -3.46 -1.40
N ALA A 39 -8.26 -4.36 -0.44
CA ALA A 39 -7.36 -5.52 -0.54
C ALA A 39 -7.72 -6.44 -1.72
N VAL A 40 -9.02 -6.66 -1.96
CA VAL A 40 -9.50 -7.37 -3.15
C VAL A 40 -9.05 -6.63 -4.42
N GLY A 41 -9.24 -5.31 -4.48
CA GLY A 41 -8.79 -4.49 -5.61
C GLY A 41 -7.30 -4.59 -5.89
N TRP A 42 -6.46 -4.56 -4.86
CA TRP A 42 -5.01 -4.77 -4.99
C TRP A 42 -4.68 -6.15 -5.56
N ALA A 43 -5.28 -7.21 -5.01
CA ALA A 43 -5.05 -8.57 -5.44
C ALA A 43 -5.52 -8.80 -6.89
N THR A 44 -6.76 -8.42 -7.22
CA THR A 44 -7.34 -8.63 -8.55
C THR A 44 -6.62 -7.82 -9.62
N THR A 45 -6.29 -6.57 -9.35
CA THR A 45 -5.56 -5.70 -10.30
C THR A 45 -4.15 -6.25 -10.56
N THR A 46 -3.46 -6.73 -9.52
CA THR A 46 -2.12 -7.33 -9.66
C THR A 46 -2.16 -8.62 -10.47
N VAL A 47 -3.10 -9.51 -10.18
CA VAL A 47 -3.30 -10.74 -10.96
C VAL A 47 -3.64 -10.40 -12.41
N LEU A 48 -4.59 -9.50 -12.63
CA LEU A 48 -4.98 -9.10 -13.99
C LEU A 48 -3.79 -8.50 -14.75
N SER A 49 -2.92 -7.72 -14.10
CA SER A 49 -1.72 -7.16 -14.75
C SER A 49 -0.77 -8.23 -15.31
N LEU A 50 -0.67 -9.40 -14.67
CA LEU A 50 0.15 -10.53 -15.14
C LEU A 50 -0.56 -11.34 -16.23
N TYR A 51 -1.84 -11.63 -16.01
CA TYR A 51 -2.57 -12.63 -16.80
C TYR A 51 -3.38 -12.03 -17.95
N TYR A 52 -3.56 -10.71 -18.00
CA TYR A 52 -4.39 -10.06 -19.02
C TYR A 52 -4.01 -10.44 -20.46
N PRO A 53 -2.72 -10.51 -20.87
CA PRO A 53 -2.37 -10.94 -22.22
C PRO A 53 -2.86 -12.36 -22.53
N SER A 54 -2.77 -13.29 -21.57
CA SER A 54 -3.24 -14.67 -21.72
C SER A 54 -4.77 -14.75 -21.71
N LEU A 55 -5.43 -13.94 -20.88
CA LEU A 55 -6.90 -13.85 -20.84
C LEU A 55 -7.46 -13.28 -22.14
N LYS A 56 -6.85 -12.21 -22.67
CA LYS A 56 -7.24 -11.63 -23.97
C LYS A 56 -7.03 -12.64 -25.10
N ALA A 57 -5.87 -13.28 -25.15
CA ALA A 57 -5.57 -14.29 -26.17
C ALA A 57 -6.62 -15.41 -26.17
N LYS A 58 -6.97 -15.92 -24.99
CA LYS A 58 -7.92 -17.03 -24.83
C LYS A 58 -9.37 -16.63 -25.11
N PHE A 59 -9.85 -15.55 -24.49
CA PHE A 59 -11.27 -15.19 -24.48
C PHE A 59 -11.66 -14.21 -25.59
N TRP A 60 -10.72 -13.45 -26.12
CA TRP A 60 -10.98 -12.43 -27.15
C TRP A 60 -10.43 -12.82 -28.51
N ASP A 61 -9.20 -13.32 -28.55
CA ASP A 61 -8.53 -13.69 -29.80
C ASP A 61 -8.78 -15.17 -30.17
N GLY A 62 -9.50 -15.92 -29.33
CA GLY A 62 -9.90 -17.32 -29.59
C GLY A 62 -8.74 -18.33 -29.61
N LEU A 63 -7.57 -17.94 -29.09
CA LEU A 63 -6.38 -18.78 -29.14
C LEU A 63 -6.44 -19.89 -28.08
N PRO A 64 -6.17 -21.15 -28.44
CA PRO A 64 -6.12 -22.25 -27.47
C PRO A 64 -4.93 -22.06 -26.53
N GLY A 65 -5.16 -22.26 -25.22
CA GLY A 65 -4.12 -22.14 -24.22
C GLY A 65 -4.63 -22.22 -22.78
N SER A 66 -3.79 -22.75 -21.90
CA SER A 66 -3.98 -22.65 -20.46
C SER A 66 -3.43 -21.34 -19.93
N LEU A 67 -3.87 -20.92 -18.74
CA LEU A 67 -3.20 -19.83 -18.04
C LEU A 67 -1.75 -20.26 -17.70
N PRO A 68 -0.76 -19.37 -17.89
CA PRO A 68 0.63 -19.68 -17.59
C PRO A 68 0.81 -19.97 -16.10
N ALA A 69 1.66 -20.93 -15.75
CA ALA A 69 2.06 -21.10 -14.35
C ALA A 69 2.87 -19.88 -13.87
N PRO A 70 2.91 -19.58 -12.56
CA PRO A 70 3.74 -18.48 -12.03
C PRO A 70 5.23 -18.57 -12.45
N THR A 71 5.75 -19.78 -12.62
CA THR A 71 7.13 -20.05 -13.08
C THR A 71 7.39 -19.63 -14.53
N SER A 72 6.33 -19.44 -15.32
CA SER A 72 6.42 -18.98 -16.70
C SER A 72 6.69 -17.48 -16.82
N PHE A 73 6.55 -16.70 -15.74
CA PHE A 73 6.89 -15.28 -15.70
C PHE A 73 8.37 -15.04 -15.39
N ALA A 74 8.85 -13.81 -15.58
CA ALA A 74 10.21 -13.44 -15.17
C ALA A 74 10.32 -13.45 -13.63
N PRO A 75 11.47 -13.85 -13.04
CA PRO A 75 11.66 -13.86 -11.58
C PRO A 75 11.28 -12.53 -10.92
N ARG A 76 11.62 -11.41 -11.56
CA ARG A 76 11.29 -10.06 -11.10
C ARG A 76 9.78 -9.78 -11.06
N GLN A 77 9.02 -10.25 -12.05
CA GLN A 77 7.55 -10.12 -12.07
C GLN A 77 6.94 -10.88 -10.90
N VAL A 78 7.39 -12.13 -10.70
CA VAL A 78 6.94 -12.97 -9.58
C VAL A 78 7.25 -12.31 -8.24
N LEU A 79 8.48 -11.83 -8.04
CA LEU A 79 8.89 -11.16 -6.81
C LEU A 79 8.10 -9.88 -6.52
N LEU A 80 7.88 -9.03 -7.53
CA LEU A 80 7.09 -7.80 -7.39
C LEU A 80 5.63 -8.08 -7.05
N SER A 81 5.01 -9.03 -7.74
CA SER A 81 3.62 -9.43 -7.48
C SER A 81 3.47 -10.14 -6.14
N ALA A 82 4.45 -10.96 -5.73
CA ALA A 82 4.49 -11.56 -4.41
C ALA A 82 4.66 -10.49 -3.31
N ALA A 83 5.48 -9.47 -3.53
CA ALA A 83 5.67 -8.38 -2.59
C ALA A 83 4.37 -7.60 -2.32
N ILE A 84 3.61 -7.26 -3.39
CA ILE A 84 2.27 -6.69 -3.24
C ILE A 84 1.32 -7.69 -2.57
N GLY A 85 1.36 -8.97 -2.94
CA GLY A 85 0.48 -10.00 -2.36
C GLY A 85 0.67 -10.17 -0.85
N LEU A 86 1.91 -10.28 -0.40
CA LEU A 86 2.25 -10.39 1.03
C LEU A 86 1.83 -9.14 1.81
N TRP A 87 2.10 -7.95 1.25
CA TRP A 87 1.64 -6.68 1.83
C TRP A 87 0.11 -6.60 1.91
N THR A 88 -0.57 -6.95 0.81
CA THR A 88 -2.04 -6.95 0.71
C THR A 88 -2.67 -7.89 1.73
N LEU A 89 -2.16 -9.12 1.84
CA LEU A 89 -2.66 -10.09 2.80
C LEU A 89 -2.50 -9.60 4.23
N ARG A 90 -1.33 -9.06 4.57
CA ARG A 90 -1.02 -8.53 5.90
C ARG A 90 -1.89 -7.32 6.25
N LEU A 91 -1.81 -6.26 5.45
CA LEU A 91 -2.46 -4.99 5.77
C LEU A 91 -3.98 -5.10 5.60
N GLY A 92 -4.44 -5.74 4.52
CA GLY A 92 -5.86 -5.99 4.26
C GLY A 92 -6.50 -6.77 5.40
N SER A 93 -5.92 -7.91 5.79
CA SER A 93 -6.46 -8.72 6.89
C SER A 93 -6.46 -7.95 8.21
N PHE A 94 -5.38 -7.23 8.52
CA PHE A 94 -5.30 -6.41 9.74
C PHE A 94 -6.39 -5.33 9.79
N LEU A 95 -6.57 -4.56 8.71
CA LEU A 95 -7.53 -3.48 8.64
C LEU A 95 -8.97 -3.97 8.63
N THR A 96 -9.28 -5.01 7.84
CA THR A 96 -10.62 -5.62 7.81
C THR A 96 -11.03 -6.17 9.17
N MET A 97 -10.14 -6.94 9.83
CA MET A 97 -10.43 -7.45 11.18
C MET A 97 -10.66 -6.32 12.18
N ARG A 98 -9.93 -5.21 12.05
CA ARG A 98 -10.09 -4.04 12.92
C ARG A 98 -11.44 -3.35 12.69
N ALA A 99 -11.83 -3.14 11.44
CA ALA A 99 -13.10 -2.51 11.09
C ALA A 99 -14.30 -3.32 11.59
N ILE A 100 -14.28 -4.64 11.37
CA ILE A 100 -15.34 -5.55 11.85
C ILE A 100 -15.45 -5.52 13.37
N LYS A 101 -14.32 -5.58 14.09
CA LYS A 101 -14.32 -5.55 15.57
C LYS A 101 -14.74 -4.21 16.15
N ALA A 102 -14.46 -3.11 15.46
CA ALA A 102 -14.82 -1.76 15.90
C ALA A 102 -16.24 -1.34 15.50
N GLY A 103 -16.94 -2.15 14.68
CA GLY A 103 -18.25 -1.79 14.13
C GLY A 103 -18.20 -0.68 13.08
N GLY A 104 -17.07 -0.54 12.37
CA GLY A 104 -16.82 0.51 11.39
C GLY A 104 -15.56 1.32 11.68
N ASP A 105 -15.38 2.41 10.92
CA ASP A 105 -14.29 3.36 11.13
C ASP A 105 -14.87 4.76 11.27
N SER A 106 -14.65 5.38 12.45
CA SER A 106 -15.27 6.65 12.82
C SER A 106 -14.93 7.81 11.87
N ARG A 107 -13.91 7.66 11.01
CA ARG A 107 -13.60 8.63 9.97
C ARG A 107 -14.72 8.73 8.91
N PHE A 108 -15.52 7.69 8.75
CA PHE A 108 -16.59 7.62 7.76
C PHE A 108 -17.99 7.96 8.30
N ASP A 109 -18.16 8.16 9.62
CA ASP A 109 -19.47 8.36 10.25
C ASP A 109 -20.32 9.46 9.58
N GLU A 110 -19.68 10.58 9.21
CA GLU A 110 -20.35 11.68 8.50
C GLU A 110 -20.24 11.59 6.98
N ILE A 111 -19.24 10.85 6.47
CA ILE A 111 -18.96 10.73 5.04
C ILE A 111 -19.96 9.78 4.38
N LYS A 112 -20.29 8.67 5.05
CA LYS A 112 -21.19 7.64 4.52
C LYS A 112 -22.62 8.12 4.29
N LYS A 113 -23.04 9.17 5.01
CA LYS A 113 -24.33 9.85 4.84
C LYS A 113 -24.39 10.74 3.59
N GLN A 114 -23.26 10.98 2.92
CA GLN A 114 -23.12 11.88 1.78
C GLN A 114 -22.70 11.08 0.54
N PRO A 115 -23.64 10.61 -0.31
CA PRO A 115 -23.36 9.65 -1.37
C PRO A 115 -22.21 10.07 -2.30
N ALA A 116 -22.19 11.32 -2.75
CA ALA A 116 -21.12 11.82 -3.63
C ALA A 116 -19.74 11.79 -2.95
N ARG A 117 -19.66 12.19 -1.68
CA ARG A 117 -18.40 12.15 -0.93
C ARG A 117 -17.98 10.72 -0.64
N PHE A 118 -18.92 9.84 -0.30
CA PHE A 118 -18.59 8.45 -0.04
C PHE A 118 -18.08 7.75 -1.31
N THR A 119 -18.74 7.94 -2.46
CA THR A 119 -18.27 7.46 -3.77
C THR A 119 -16.87 7.97 -4.10
N PHE A 120 -16.54 9.23 -3.77
CA PHE A 120 -15.19 9.76 -3.96
C PHE A 120 -14.13 8.93 -3.24
N PHE A 121 -14.38 8.42 -2.03
CA PHE A 121 -13.42 7.57 -1.32
C PHE A 121 -13.18 6.23 -2.04
N TRP A 122 -14.19 5.64 -2.66
CA TRP A 122 -14.04 4.42 -3.47
C TRP A 122 -13.20 4.68 -4.73
N ILE A 123 -13.44 5.79 -5.42
CA ILE A 123 -12.63 6.18 -6.60
C ILE A 123 -11.20 6.59 -6.21
N ALA A 124 -11.03 7.24 -5.06
CA ALA A 124 -9.71 7.52 -4.50
C ALA A 124 -8.94 6.23 -4.19
N GLN A 125 -9.62 5.17 -3.76
CA GLN A 125 -9.02 3.85 -3.55
C GLN A 125 -8.52 3.23 -4.85
N ALA A 126 -9.30 3.31 -5.94
CA ALA A 126 -8.85 2.87 -7.27
C ALA A 126 -7.63 3.67 -7.77
N THR A 127 -7.63 4.98 -7.51
CA THR A 127 -6.51 5.87 -7.84
C THR A 127 -5.26 5.49 -7.04
N TRP A 128 -5.43 5.16 -5.75
CA TRP A 128 -4.34 4.69 -4.90
C TRP A 128 -3.75 3.37 -5.40
N ILE A 129 -4.58 2.37 -5.70
CA ILE A 129 -4.15 1.10 -6.31
C ILE A 129 -3.33 1.36 -7.59
N THR A 130 -3.82 2.26 -8.44
CA THR A 130 -3.18 2.58 -9.73
C THR A 130 -1.82 3.24 -9.55
N LEU A 131 -1.74 4.32 -8.76
CA LEU A 131 -0.51 5.10 -8.63
C LEU A 131 0.57 4.34 -7.86
N VAL A 132 0.17 3.62 -6.81
CA VAL A 132 1.11 2.93 -5.94
C VAL A 132 1.50 1.55 -6.48
N GLY A 133 0.59 0.87 -7.20
CA GLY A 133 0.88 -0.37 -7.92
C GLY A 133 1.63 -0.18 -9.25
N LEU A 134 1.73 1.05 -9.75
CA LEU A 134 2.35 1.40 -11.04
C LEU A 134 3.68 0.70 -11.36
N PRO A 135 4.70 0.67 -10.47
CA PRO A 135 5.96 -0.04 -10.75
C PRO A 135 5.77 -1.52 -11.08
N VAL A 136 4.82 -2.19 -10.41
CA VAL A 136 4.51 -3.61 -10.66
C VAL A 136 3.75 -3.78 -11.95
N PHE A 137 2.75 -2.93 -12.22
CA PHE A 137 1.96 -3.03 -13.44
C PHE A 137 2.80 -2.76 -14.70
N LEU A 138 3.75 -1.82 -14.62
CA LEU A 138 4.72 -1.60 -15.69
C LEU A 138 5.65 -2.82 -15.87
N ALA A 139 6.18 -3.39 -14.77
CA ALA A 139 6.99 -4.61 -14.89
C ALA A 139 6.19 -5.78 -15.48
N ASN A 140 4.89 -5.88 -15.22
CA ASN A 140 4.04 -6.96 -15.73
C ASN A 140 3.56 -6.74 -17.18
N ALA A 141 3.64 -5.52 -17.70
CA ALA A 141 3.19 -5.18 -19.06
C ALA A 141 4.16 -5.60 -20.18
N ILE A 142 5.37 -6.06 -19.83
CA ILE A 142 6.38 -6.53 -20.78
C ILE A 142 6.54 -8.06 -20.71
N PRO A 143 6.91 -8.72 -21.83
CA PRO A 143 7.08 -10.17 -21.83
C PRO A 143 8.34 -10.60 -21.06
N LYS A 144 8.36 -11.84 -20.56
CA LYS A 144 9.47 -12.43 -19.79
C LYS A 144 10.85 -12.18 -20.41
N GLN A 145 10.96 -12.33 -21.73
CA GLN A 145 12.22 -12.21 -22.48
C GLN A 145 12.77 -10.78 -22.49
N ALA A 146 11.93 -9.78 -22.24
CA ALA A 146 12.36 -8.39 -22.14
C ALA A 146 12.97 -8.06 -20.78
N HIS A 147 12.82 -8.92 -19.76
CA HIS A 147 13.41 -8.68 -18.45
C HIS A 147 14.89 -9.10 -18.44
N PRO A 148 15.78 -8.23 -17.95
CA PRO A 148 17.15 -8.63 -17.66
C PRO A 148 17.16 -9.62 -16.47
N PRO A 149 18.21 -10.47 -16.38
CA PRO A 149 18.45 -11.30 -15.21
C PRO A 149 18.47 -10.48 -13.91
N LEU A 150 18.22 -11.13 -12.77
CA LEU A 150 18.37 -10.47 -11.48
C LEU A 150 19.83 -10.14 -11.23
N GLY A 151 20.11 -8.91 -10.83
CA GLY A 151 21.42 -8.41 -10.50
C GLY A 151 21.52 -7.91 -9.04
N PRO A 152 22.70 -7.44 -8.61
CA PRO A 152 22.93 -7.00 -7.23
C PRO A 152 21.94 -5.95 -6.71
N ARG A 153 21.53 -5.00 -7.58
CA ARG A 153 20.55 -3.95 -7.24
C ARG A 153 19.19 -4.52 -6.84
N ASP A 154 18.83 -5.69 -7.37
CA ASP A 154 17.54 -6.33 -7.11
C ASP A 154 17.52 -6.97 -5.73
N TYR A 155 18.63 -7.60 -5.34
CA TYR A 155 18.81 -8.13 -3.99
C TYR A 155 18.84 -7.01 -2.94
N LEU A 156 19.47 -5.86 -3.25
CA LEU A 156 19.40 -4.67 -2.38
C LEU A 156 17.97 -4.13 -2.26
N SER A 157 17.22 -4.12 -3.36
CA SER A 157 15.82 -3.67 -3.37
C SER A 157 14.91 -4.62 -2.58
N LEU A 158 15.14 -5.94 -2.69
CA LEU A 158 14.48 -6.96 -1.88
C LEU A 158 14.82 -6.82 -0.40
N ALA A 159 16.08 -6.54 -0.06
CA ALA A 159 16.49 -6.30 1.32
C ALA A 159 15.82 -5.04 1.88
N LEU A 160 15.70 -3.97 1.09
CA LEU A 160 14.95 -2.76 1.46
C LEU A 160 13.47 -3.08 1.68
N TYR A 161 12.82 -3.79 0.77
CA TYR A 161 11.43 -4.23 0.93
C TYR A 161 11.24 -5.07 2.21
N ALA A 162 12.07 -6.11 2.39
CA ALA A 162 11.94 -7.05 3.50
C ALA A 162 12.18 -6.37 4.86
N SER A 163 13.23 -5.54 4.98
CA SER A 163 13.49 -4.78 6.20
C SER A 163 12.38 -3.78 6.52
N SER A 164 11.84 -3.09 5.51
CA SER A 164 10.73 -2.15 5.67
C SER A 164 9.44 -2.86 6.08
N PHE A 165 9.15 -4.01 5.47
CA PHE A 165 8.03 -4.88 5.84
C PHE A 165 8.16 -5.37 7.28
N LEU A 166 9.36 -5.79 7.71
CA LEU A 166 9.61 -6.19 9.10
C LEU A 166 9.42 -5.02 10.07
N ILE A 167 9.91 -3.82 9.75
CA ILE A 167 9.71 -2.62 10.57
C ILE A 167 8.21 -2.36 10.78
N GLU A 168 7.41 -2.43 9.72
CA GLU A 168 5.96 -2.22 9.80
C GLU A 168 5.28 -3.28 10.66
N VAL A 169 5.61 -4.56 10.44
CA VAL A 169 5.09 -5.69 11.22
C VAL A 169 5.43 -5.54 12.71
N ILE A 170 6.69 -5.26 13.04
CA ILE A 170 7.15 -5.09 14.42
C ILE A 170 6.47 -3.87 15.06
N ALA A 171 6.39 -2.74 14.36
CA ALA A 171 5.79 -1.51 14.87
C ALA A 171 4.32 -1.68 15.24
N ASP A 172 3.53 -2.31 14.37
CA ASP A 172 2.11 -2.55 14.64
C ASP A 172 1.92 -3.61 15.73
N ASN A 173 2.76 -4.66 15.78
CA ASN A 173 2.73 -5.65 16.85
C ASN A 173 3.07 -5.03 18.22
N GLN A 174 4.08 -4.16 18.29
CA GLN A 174 4.41 -3.41 19.51
C GLN A 174 3.21 -2.56 19.97
N LYS A 175 2.58 -1.83 19.04
CA LYS A 175 1.40 -1.00 19.33
C LYS A 175 0.20 -1.83 19.79
N MET A 176 -0.04 -2.97 19.17
CA MET A 176 -1.11 -3.89 19.56
C MET A 176 -0.87 -4.49 20.94
N ALA A 177 0.34 -4.98 21.20
CA ALA A 177 0.73 -5.55 22.49
C ALA A 177 0.58 -4.52 23.61
N TRP A 178 1.07 -3.30 23.39
CA TRP A 178 0.91 -2.17 24.31
C TRP A 178 -0.56 -1.86 24.60
N ARG A 179 -1.42 -1.78 23.56
CA ARG A 179 -2.86 -1.56 23.76
C ARG A 179 -3.54 -2.67 24.56
N ARG A 180 -3.16 -3.92 24.32
CA ARG A 180 -3.69 -5.09 25.06
C ARG A 180 -3.25 -5.07 26.52
N ALA A 181 -1.99 -4.73 26.80
CA ALA A 181 -1.47 -4.61 28.15
C ALA A 181 -2.17 -3.47 28.92
N LYS A 182 -2.39 -2.32 28.27
CA LYS A 182 -3.19 -1.22 28.82
C LYS A 182 -4.62 -1.63 29.15
N ALA A 183 -5.30 -2.36 28.26
CA ALA A 183 -6.65 -2.85 28.50
C ALA A 183 -6.73 -3.83 29.70
N LYS A 184 -5.65 -4.58 29.95
CA LYS A 184 -5.49 -5.45 31.13
C LYS A 184 -4.98 -4.72 32.38
N LYS A 185 -4.84 -3.39 32.33
CA LYS A 185 -4.30 -2.56 33.42
C LYS A 185 -2.91 -3.00 33.89
N LEU A 186 -2.08 -3.50 32.98
CA LEU A 186 -0.70 -3.90 33.28
C LEU A 186 0.29 -2.72 33.30
N HIS A 187 -0.13 -1.56 32.79
CA HIS A 187 0.60 -0.30 32.86
C HIS A 187 -0.36 0.89 32.69
N ASP A 188 0.08 2.08 33.14
CA ASP A 188 -0.70 3.32 33.08
C ASP A 188 -0.18 4.33 32.05
N GLU A 189 0.78 3.92 31.21
CA GLU A 189 1.34 4.77 30.15
C GLU A 189 0.24 5.35 29.24
N GLN A 190 0.34 6.65 28.95
CA GLN A 190 -0.67 7.35 28.16
C GLN A 190 -0.55 7.09 26.65
N PHE A 191 0.68 6.96 26.16
CA PHE A 191 1.05 6.68 24.77
C PHE A 191 2.27 5.76 24.74
N ILE A 192 2.46 5.05 23.62
CA ILE A 192 3.64 4.21 23.40
C ILE A 192 4.83 5.07 23.02
N SER A 193 5.97 4.85 23.68
CA SER A 193 7.24 5.55 23.41
C SER A 193 8.46 4.63 23.54
N SER A 194 8.26 3.32 23.40
CA SER A 194 9.29 2.29 23.53
C SER A 194 9.41 1.45 22.24
N GLY A 195 10.51 0.70 22.10
CA GLY A 195 10.77 -0.09 20.90
C GLY A 195 11.00 0.81 19.67
N LEU A 196 10.38 0.47 18.54
CA LEU A 196 10.50 1.27 17.32
C LEU A 196 9.86 2.66 17.46
N TRP A 197 8.88 2.79 18.37
CA TRP A 197 8.23 4.07 18.66
C TRP A 197 9.16 5.05 19.40
N ALA A 198 10.25 4.57 20.03
CA ALA A 198 11.29 5.45 20.57
C ALA A 198 12.22 6.02 19.50
N VAL A 199 12.28 5.39 18.32
CA VAL A 199 13.17 5.77 17.21
C VAL A 199 12.47 6.67 16.19
N SER A 200 11.20 6.37 15.92
CA SER A 200 10.34 7.11 14.99
C SER A 200 8.94 7.21 15.59
N ARG A 201 8.29 8.38 15.52
CA ARG A 201 6.93 8.54 16.04
C ARG A 201 5.89 7.75 15.24
N HIS A 202 6.18 7.44 13.98
CA HIS A 202 5.31 6.67 13.09
C HIS A 202 6.12 5.60 12.34
N PRO A 203 6.68 4.59 13.06
CA PRO A 203 7.60 3.62 12.46
C PRO A 203 6.89 2.71 11.45
N ASN A 204 5.61 2.40 11.66
CA ASN A 204 4.81 1.64 10.72
C ASN A 204 4.62 2.37 9.38
N TYR A 205 4.35 3.68 9.40
CA TYR A 205 4.26 4.47 8.16
C TYR A 205 5.61 4.65 7.46
N MET A 206 6.71 4.73 8.22
CA MET A 206 8.05 4.71 7.64
C MET A 206 8.32 3.38 6.93
N GLY A 207 7.96 2.25 7.54
CA GLY A 207 8.01 0.93 6.91
C GLY A 207 7.19 0.86 5.63
N GLU A 208 5.95 1.35 5.65
CA GLU A 208 5.06 1.40 4.48
C GLU A 208 5.70 2.18 3.31
N VAL A 209 6.29 3.36 3.55
CA VAL A 209 7.03 4.11 2.50
C VAL A 209 8.22 3.31 1.97
N GLY A 210 8.96 2.64 2.86
CA GLY A 210 10.12 1.81 2.50
C GLY A 210 9.75 0.58 1.66
N ILE A 211 8.59 -0.03 1.91
CA ILE A 211 8.05 -1.13 1.10
C ILE A 211 7.87 -0.69 -0.35
N TRP A 212 7.19 0.44 -0.57
CA TRP A 212 6.93 0.94 -1.93
C TRP A 212 8.21 1.44 -2.60
N ALA A 213 9.17 1.98 -1.84
CA ALA A 213 10.48 2.32 -2.35
C ALA A 213 11.26 1.07 -2.80
N GLY A 214 11.21 -0.02 -2.03
CA GLY A 214 11.80 -1.32 -2.40
C GLY A 214 11.16 -1.93 -3.64
N ILE A 215 9.83 -1.90 -3.75
CA ILE A 215 9.08 -2.36 -4.94
C ILE A 215 9.45 -1.53 -6.17
N TRP A 216 9.48 -0.20 -6.03
CA TRP A 216 9.90 0.71 -7.10
C TRP A 216 11.33 0.41 -7.56
N ALA A 217 12.28 0.30 -6.63
CA ALA A 217 13.67 0.01 -6.94
C ALA A 217 13.84 -1.37 -7.62
N LEU A 218 13.12 -2.40 -7.15
CA LEU A 218 13.13 -3.73 -7.75
C LEU A 218 12.54 -3.75 -9.17
N SER A 219 11.60 -2.86 -9.47
CA SER A 219 11.03 -2.73 -10.81
C SER A 219 12.01 -2.12 -11.82
N ALA A 220 13.00 -1.36 -11.36
CA ALA A 220 13.87 -0.55 -12.23
C ALA A 220 14.53 -1.36 -13.36
N GLY A 221 14.95 -2.61 -13.09
CA GLY A 221 15.52 -3.49 -14.10
C GLY A 221 14.57 -3.77 -15.28
N SER A 222 13.26 -3.90 -15.05
CA SER A 222 12.26 -4.02 -16.13
C SER A 222 12.08 -2.71 -16.90
N LEU A 223 12.13 -1.59 -16.18
CA LEU A 223 11.73 -0.27 -16.68
C LEU A 223 12.85 0.44 -17.45
N GLN A 224 14.08 -0.07 -17.38
CA GLN A 224 15.26 0.46 -18.10
C GLN A 224 15.55 -0.30 -19.40
N THR A 225 14.66 -1.21 -19.81
CA THR A 225 14.80 -2.01 -21.03
C THR A 225 14.39 -1.21 -22.27
N ALA A 226 14.71 -1.72 -23.46
CA ALA A 226 14.29 -1.11 -24.73
C ALA A 226 12.76 -1.06 -24.92
N ALA A 227 11.98 -1.77 -24.08
CA ALA A 227 10.53 -1.72 -24.10
C ALA A 227 9.96 -0.37 -23.63
N TYR A 228 10.75 0.42 -22.90
CA TYR A 228 10.31 1.66 -22.27
C TYR A 228 11.15 2.87 -22.69
N PRO A 229 10.55 4.08 -22.76
CA PRO A 229 11.32 5.30 -22.92
C PRO A 229 12.16 5.59 -21.67
N ARG A 230 13.24 6.35 -21.87
CA ARG A 230 14.04 6.91 -20.78
C ARG A 230 13.12 7.73 -19.85
N GLY A 231 13.32 7.61 -18.54
CA GLY A 231 12.51 8.29 -17.53
C GLY A 231 11.35 7.46 -16.96
N THR A 232 11.06 6.26 -17.48
CA THR A 232 9.99 5.39 -16.94
C THR A 232 10.21 5.01 -15.47
N VAL A 233 11.46 4.84 -15.04
CA VAL A 233 11.79 4.65 -13.62
C VAL A 233 11.38 5.86 -12.78
N ALA A 234 11.60 7.08 -13.27
CA ALA A 234 11.20 8.30 -12.56
C ALA A 234 9.67 8.43 -12.50
N LEU A 235 8.97 8.07 -13.57
CA LEU A 235 7.50 7.98 -13.56
C LEU A 235 7.00 6.97 -12.51
N ALA A 236 7.63 5.79 -12.41
CA ALA A 236 7.27 4.77 -11.43
C ALA A 236 7.55 5.22 -9.98
N ALA A 237 8.40 6.24 -9.76
CA ALA A 237 8.65 6.80 -8.44
C ALA A 237 7.42 7.52 -7.85
N LEU A 238 6.38 7.78 -8.67
CA LEU A 238 5.08 8.22 -8.19
C LEU A 238 4.54 7.30 -7.09
N SER A 239 4.84 6.00 -7.11
CA SER A 239 4.39 5.05 -6.09
C SER A 239 4.89 5.41 -4.67
N PRO A 240 6.21 5.35 -4.37
CA PRO A 240 6.70 5.71 -3.04
C PRO A 240 6.46 7.18 -2.68
N LEU A 241 6.52 8.11 -3.66
CA LEU A 241 6.30 9.54 -3.40
C LEU A 241 4.84 9.83 -3.03
N PHE A 242 3.89 9.21 -3.71
CA PHE A 242 2.48 9.36 -3.39
C PHE A 242 2.15 8.72 -2.03
N THR A 243 2.69 7.54 -1.74
CA THR A 243 2.54 6.93 -0.41
C THR A 243 3.15 7.80 0.68
N TRP A 244 4.35 8.33 0.48
CA TRP A 244 4.97 9.28 1.41
C TRP A 244 4.10 10.51 1.62
N TYR A 245 3.60 11.13 0.55
CA TYR A 245 2.75 12.31 0.63
C TYR A 245 1.46 12.05 1.41
N LEU A 246 0.76 10.96 1.08
CA LEU A 246 -0.48 10.58 1.79
C LEU A 246 -0.22 10.37 3.28
N LEU A 247 0.80 9.57 3.62
CA LEU A 247 1.06 9.24 5.01
C LEU A 247 1.65 10.42 5.78
N ARG A 248 2.57 11.18 5.20
CA ARG A 248 3.26 12.26 5.91
C ARG A 248 2.41 13.51 6.04
N CYS A 249 1.64 13.84 5.01
CA CYS A 249 1.04 15.16 4.82
C CYS A 249 -0.50 15.16 4.81
N VAL A 250 -1.16 14.03 4.56
CA VAL A 250 -2.63 14.01 4.38
C VAL A 250 -3.32 13.14 5.43
N SER A 251 -3.29 11.82 5.27
CA SER A 251 -4.17 10.87 5.95
C SER A 251 -3.51 10.05 7.05
N GLY A 252 -2.16 10.02 7.11
CA GLY A 252 -1.42 9.28 8.13
C GLY A 252 -1.10 10.11 9.38
N VAL A 253 0.05 10.78 9.36
CA VAL A 253 0.65 11.52 10.48
C VAL A 253 -0.23 12.68 10.97
N PRO A 254 -0.74 13.61 10.12
CA PRO A 254 -1.38 14.82 10.63
C PRO A 254 -2.63 14.55 11.49
N PRO A 255 -3.58 13.67 11.10
CA PRO A 255 -4.72 13.35 11.94
C PRO A 255 -4.33 12.73 13.29
N LEU A 256 -3.34 11.82 13.29
CA LEU A 256 -2.87 11.15 14.51
C LEU A 256 -2.16 12.11 15.46
N GLU A 257 -1.32 13.00 14.94
CA GLU A 257 -0.63 14.02 15.72
C GLU A 257 -1.62 15.04 16.30
N ARG A 258 -2.62 15.49 15.53
CA ARG A 258 -3.68 16.38 16.03
C ARG A 258 -4.47 15.71 17.14
N ALA A 259 -4.86 14.44 16.97
CA ALA A 259 -5.56 13.68 18.01
C ALA A 259 -4.70 13.49 19.27
N GLY A 260 -3.39 13.22 19.10
CA GLY A 260 -2.43 13.12 20.19
C GLY A 260 -2.28 14.44 20.96
N ASN A 261 -2.11 15.55 20.24
CA ASN A 261 -1.99 16.88 20.87
C ASN A 261 -3.29 17.30 21.58
N LYS A 262 -4.47 16.95 21.04
CA LYS A 262 -5.74 17.20 21.73
C LYS A 262 -5.85 16.44 23.06
N LYS A 263 -5.29 15.23 23.13
CA LYS A 263 -5.37 14.38 24.33
C LYS A 263 -4.25 14.62 25.34
N PHE A 264 -3.04 14.90 24.87
CA PHE A 264 -1.81 14.89 25.66
C PHE A 264 -0.97 16.16 25.51
N GLY A 265 -1.47 17.19 24.81
CA GLY A 265 -0.70 18.40 24.49
C GLY A 265 -0.16 19.15 25.71
N SER A 266 -0.86 19.10 26.85
CA SER A 266 -0.44 19.67 28.12
C SER A 266 0.48 18.76 28.94
N ASN A 267 0.70 17.50 28.53
CA ASN A 267 1.55 16.57 29.25
C ASN A 267 3.04 16.81 28.90
N PRO A 268 3.91 17.12 29.88
CA PRO A 268 5.35 17.34 29.64
C PRO A 268 6.04 16.15 28.96
N LYS A 269 5.66 14.90 29.30
CA LYS A 269 6.23 13.69 28.67
C LYS A 269 5.89 13.59 27.19
N TRP A 270 4.69 14.02 26.80
CA TRP A 270 4.28 14.04 25.39
C TRP A 270 5.07 15.07 24.59
N GLN A 271 5.26 16.27 25.16
CA GLN A 271 6.07 17.32 24.54
C GLN A 271 7.53 16.89 24.40
N GLN A 272 8.11 16.29 25.44
CA GLN A 272 9.47 15.75 25.39
C GLN A 272 9.59 14.69 24.29
N TYR A 273 8.67 13.73 24.25
CA TYR A 273 8.66 12.66 23.23
C TYR A 273 8.63 13.22 21.81
N LYS A 274 7.78 14.22 21.53
CA LYS A 274 7.77 14.88 20.22
C LYS A 274 9.10 15.56 19.92
N ASN A 275 9.63 16.32 20.87
CA ASN A 275 10.88 17.07 20.68
C ASN A 275 12.11 16.16 20.48
N SER A 276 12.12 14.94 21.03
CA SER A 276 13.24 14.02 20.93
C SER A 276 13.10 12.98 19.82
N VAL A 277 11.87 12.63 19.40
CA VAL A 277 11.62 11.56 18.43
C VAL A 277 11.13 12.14 17.10
N PRO A 278 11.85 11.92 15.99
CA PRO A 278 11.43 12.43 14.68
C PRO A 278 10.18 11.70 14.18
N ILE A 279 9.45 12.33 13.25
CA ILE A 279 8.24 11.73 12.68
C ILE A 279 8.56 10.45 11.90
N PHE A 280 9.53 10.54 10.99
CA PHE A 280 10.15 9.40 10.33
C PHE A 280 11.65 9.43 10.64
N TRP A 281 12.23 8.26 10.89
CA TRP A 281 13.68 8.12 11.05
C TRP A 281 14.30 7.73 9.69
N PRO A 282 15.52 8.19 9.35
CA PRO A 282 16.31 9.20 10.06
C PRO A 282 15.91 10.64 9.69
N TRP A 283 14.94 10.80 8.78
CA TRP A 283 14.55 12.11 8.23
C TRP A 283 13.19 12.55 8.74
N GLY A 284 13.15 13.65 9.49
CA GLY A 284 11.88 14.27 9.87
C GLY A 284 12.05 15.32 10.94
N SER A 285 11.16 16.33 10.91
CA SER A 285 11.06 17.29 12.00
C SER A 285 10.67 16.58 13.30
N THR A 286 11.37 16.91 14.40
CA THR A 286 10.92 16.61 15.76
C THR A 286 9.71 17.48 16.15
N LYS A 287 9.49 18.60 15.45
CA LYS A 287 8.28 19.42 15.59
C LYS A 287 7.17 18.88 14.69
#